data_AF-A0A536SJ98-F1
#
_entry.id   AF-A0A536SJ98-F1
#
_cell.length_a   1.000
_cell.length_b   1.000
_cell.length_c   1.000
_cell.angle_alpha   90.00
_cell.angle_beta   90.00
_cell.angle_gamma   90.00
#
_symmetry.space_group_name_H-M   'P 1'
#
loop_
_entity.id
_entity.type
_entity.pdbx_description
1 polymer ?
#
loop_
_entity_poly.entity_id
_entity_poly.type
_entity_poly.pdbx_seq_one_letter_code
_entity_poly.pdbx_strand_id
1 'polypeptide(L)'
;MPRFFRSSALAFVLLAAAPAWAQVYKWVDDKGVVNYSSQPPSDRKSALLDPNSVSVSTYTPVETATRTAEAVASAREQMLTERIAGLERQLDAERYQRQSLADAQATAPEQRHEQCLRDRRVDCDYSGFDPYYAPYGPSVVVLRPPLRTRPFVPARSALIFTPKPSRPMFAPTRVSRLGSPTM
;
A
#
# COMPACT_ATOMS: atom_id res chain seq x y z
N MET A 1 0.44 -33.20 71.86
CA MET A 1 0.97 -31.85 71.56
C MET A 1 1.70 -31.88 70.21
N PRO A 2 1.31 -31.09 69.19
CA PRO A 2 2.23 -30.85 68.06
C PRO A 2 2.21 -29.42 67.46
N ARG A 3 1.51 -28.45 68.08
CA ARG A 3 1.31 -27.11 67.47
C ARG A 3 2.53 -26.17 67.59
N PHE A 4 3.29 -26.25 68.68
CA PHE A 4 4.45 -25.38 68.91
C PHE A 4 5.65 -25.65 67.99
N PHE A 5 5.86 -26.90 67.56
CA PHE A 5 6.97 -27.25 66.65
C PHE A 5 6.80 -26.65 65.24
N ARG A 6 5.55 -26.48 64.77
CA ARG A 6 5.29 -25.86 63.44
C ARG A 6 5.59 -24.36 63.43
N SER A 7 5.34 -23.66 64.53
CA SER A 7 5.63 -22.22 64.66
C SER A 7 7.13 -21.92 64.68
N SER A 8 7.93 -22.78 65.32
CA SER A 8 9.40 -22.62 65.39
C SER A 8 10.07 -22.79 64.01
N ALA A 9 9.62 -23.76 63.21
CA ALA A 9 10.14 -23.99 61.86
C ALA A 9 9.92 -22.79 60.93
N LEU A 10 8.78 -22.10 61.04
CA LEU A 10 8.48 -20.93 60.19
C LEU A 10 9.38 -19.72 60.52
N ALA A 11 9.70 -19.52 61.80
CA ALA A 11 10.58 -18.45 62.24
C ALA A 11 12.03 -18.64 61.74
N PHE A 12 12.53 -19.88 61.71
CA PHE A 12 13.85 -20.19 61.17
C PHE A 12 13.97 -19.95 59.65
N VAL A 13 12.90 -20.24 58.88
CA VAL A 13 12.88 -19.97 57.43
C VAL A 13 12.90 -18.46 57.14
N LEU A 14 12.20 -17.65 57.95
CA LEU A 14 12.24 -16.19 57.85
C LEU A 14 13.62 -15.60 58.21
N LEU A 15 14.36 -16.20 59.15
CA LEU A 15 15.70 -15.73 59.53
C LEU A 15 16.78 -16.11 58.50
N ALA A 16 16.54 -17.13 57.67
CA ALA A 16 17.41 -17.51 56.55
C ALA A 16 17.30 -16.57 55.35
N ALA A 17 16.26 -15.73 55.28
CA ALA A 17 16.10 -14.67 54.29
C ALA A 17 16.95 -13.42 54.64
N ALA A 18 18.24 -13.63 54.91
CA ALA A 18 19.19 -12.53 55.03
C ALA A 18 19.21 -11.76 53.70
N PRO A 19 19.14 -10.42 53.71
CA PRO A 19 19.24 -9.65 52.48
C PRO A 19 20.61 -9.92 51.85
N ALA A 20 20.62 -10.43 50.62
CA ALA A 20 21.85 -10.55 49.85
C ALA A 20 22.34 -9.14 49.51
N TRP A 21 23.32 -8.64 50.26
CA TRP A 21 23.94 -7.34 49.99
C TRP A 21 24.69 -7.46 48.66
N ALA A 22 24.06 -6.97 47.59
CA ALA A 22 24.54 -7.09 46.21
C ALA A 22 25.74 -6.17 45.98
N GLN A 23 26.92 -6.62 46.40
CA GLN A 23 28.20 -5.98 46.18
C GLN A 23 28.57 -6.09 44.69
N VAL A 24 28.57 -4.98 43.97
CA VAL A 24 28.95 -4.94 42.55
C VAL A 24 30.44 -4.64 42.44
N TYR A 25 31.18 -5.55 41.82
CA TYR A 25 32.61 -5.42 41.55
C TYR A 25 32.85 -5.01 40.11
N LYS A 26 33.70 -4.01 39.91
CA LYS A 26 34.24 -3.62 38.61
C LYS A 26 35.66 -4.12 38.46
N TRP A 27 35.95 -4.72 37.31
CA TRP A 27 37.28 -5.15 36.91
C TRP A 27 37.49 -4.90 35.41
N VAL A 28 38.74 -4.99 34.96
CA VAL A 28 39.12 -4.83 33.55
C VAL A 28 39.75 -6.13 33.08
N ASP A 29 39.34 -6.64 31.92
CA ASP A 29 39.92 -7.85 31.34
C ASP A 29 41.22 -7.59 30.57
N ASP A 30 41.87 -8.64 30.06
CA ASP A 30 43.14 -8.53 29.33
C ASP A 30 42.98 -7.82 27.96
N LYS A 31 41.74 -7.56 27.53
CA LYS A 31 41.38 -6.85 26.30
C LYS A 31 40.98 -5.40 26.58
N GLY A 32 41.06 -4.94 27.83
CA GLY A 32 40.69 -3.59 28.25
C GLY A 32 39.18 -3.37 28.47
N VAL A 33 38.36 -4.42 28.44
CA VAL A 33 36.91 -4.31 28.61
C VAL A 33 36.55 -4.23 30.09
N VAL A 34 35.75 -3.21 30.44
CA VAL A 34 35.21 -3.03 31.78
C VAL A 34 34.06 -4.02 32.01
N ASN A 35 34.22 -4.89 33.00
CA ASN A 35 33.24 -5.91 33.37
C ASN A 35 32.69 -5.66 34.79
N TYR A 36 31.43 -6.02 35.01
CA TYR A 36 30.71 -5.87 36.27
C TYR A 36 30.18 -7.23 36.73
N SER A 37 30.40 -7.59 38.00
CA SER A 37 30.03 -8.89 38.57
C SER A 37 29.56 -8.76 40.02
N SER A 38 28.68 -9.64 40.48
CA SER A 38 28.28 -9.77 41.89
C SER A 38 29.29 -10.56 42.73
N GLN A 39 30.25 -11.25 42.10
CA GLN A 39 31.30 -12.02 42.76
C GLN A 39 32.68 -11.61 42.21
N PRO A 40 33.69 -11.36 43.06
CA PRO A 40 35.01 -10.97 42.59
C PRO A 40 35.73 -12.17 41.93
N PRO A 41 36.39 -12.00 40.78
CA PRO A 41 37.23 -13.03 40.20
C PRO A 41 38.45 -13.31 41.10
N SER A 42 38.76 -14.58 41.35
CA SER A 42 39.87 -15.00 42.24
C SER A 42 41.24 -14.53 41.76
N ASP A 43 41.42 -14.43 40.44
CA ASP A 43 42.73 -14.31 39.81
C ASP A 43 43.05 -12.87 39.37
N ARG A 44 42.18 -11.89 39.68
CA ARG A 44 42.28 -10.51 39.18
C ARG A 44 41.98 -9.48 40.27
N LYS A 45 42.67 -8.33 40.20
CA LYS A 45 42.35 -7.16 41.03
C LYS A 45 40.98 -6.61 40.63
N SER A 46 40.04 -6.60 41.56
CA SER A 46 38.71 -6.00 41.41
C SER A 46 38.53 -4.84 42.38
N ALA A 47 37.73 -3.85 41.99
CA ALA A 47 37.32 -2.75 42.84
C ALA A 47 35.84 -2.90 43.19
N LEU A 48 35.51 -2.83 44.49
CA LEU A 48 34.14 -2.73 44.96
C LEU A 48 33.58 -1.36 44.58
N LEU A 49 32.43 -1.33 43.89
CA LEU A 49 31.68 -0.10 43.68
C LEU A 49 30.80 0.16 44.91
N ASP A 50 31.04 1.27 45.60
CA ASP A 50 30.05 1.84 46.51
C ASP A 50 29.00 2.59 45.66
N PRO A 51 27.72 2.16 45.65
CA PRO A 51 26.67 2.85 44.90
C PRO A 51 26.44 4.30 45.35
N ASN A 52 26.82 4.66 46.59
CA ASN A 52 26.71 6.03 47.09
C ASN A 52 27.84 6.95 46.57
N SER A 53 28.92 6.38 46.02
CA SER A 53 30.06 7.14 45.47
C SER A 53 29.84 7.58 44.01
N VAL A 54 28.83 7.05 43.33
CA VAL A 54 28.55 7.33 41.92
C VAL A 54 27.74 8.63 41.79
N SER A 55 28.44 9.76 41.67
CA SER A 55 27.79 11.03 41.33
C SER A 55 27.32 11.03 39.89
N VAL A 56 26.01 10.82 39.68
CA VAL A 56 25.37 11.01 38.38
C VAL A 56 25.34 12.52 38.09
N SER A 57 26.28 12.99 37.27
CA SER A 57 26.29 14.37 36.79
C SER A 57 25.19 14.53 35.74
N THR A 58 24.01 14.98 36.19
CA THR A 58 22.90 15.34 35.31
C THR A 58 23.28 16.61 34.54
N TYR A 59 23.72 16.44 33.29
CA TYR A 59 24.04 17.57 32.43
C TYR A 59 22.76 18.37 32.15
N THR A 60 22.70 19.62 32.62
CA THR A 60 21.66 20.56 32.21
C THR A 60 21.86 20.87 30.73
N PRO A 61 20.86 20.61 29.86
CA PRO A 61 21.02 20.87 28.43
C PRO A 61 21.22 22.37 28.22
N VAL A 62 22.34 22.71 27.59
CA VAL A 62 22.65 24.09 27.15
C VAL A 62 21.51 24.57 26.24
N GLU A 63 21.15 25.85 26.32
CA GLU A 63 20.01 26.43 25.58
C GLU A 63 20.02 26.18 24.06
N THR A 64 21.19 25.92 23.48
CA THR A 64 21.31 25.52 22.07
C THR A 64 20.69 24.15 21.80
N ALA A 65 20.85 23.20 22.72
CA ALA A 65 20.27 21.85 22.61
C ALA A 65 18.74 21.88 22.74
N THR A 66 18.19 22.70 23.65
CA THR A 66 16.72 22.85 23.80
C THR A 66 16.11 23.50 22.57
N ARG A 67 16.67 24.63 22.10
CA ARG A 67 16.21 25.30 20.86
C ARG A 67 16.27 24.39 19.64
N THR A 68 17.30 23.55 19.50
CA THR A 68 17.35 22.58 18.40
C THR A 68 16.32 21.45 18.54
N ALA A 69 16.04 20.97 19.75
CA ALA A 69 15.00 19.98 20.00
C ALA A 69 13.60 20.53 19.68
N GLU A 70 13.31 21.78 20.08
CA GLU A 70 12.07 22.50 19.78
C GLU A 70 11.88 22.74 18.27
N ALA A 71 12.95 23.13 17.56
CA ALA A 71 12.92 23.28 16.11
C ALA A 71 12.64 21.95 15.39
N VAL A 72 13.24 20.85 15.84
CA VAL A 72 12.97 19.50 15.28
C VAL A 72 11.55 19.02 15.63
N ALA A 73 11.05 19.32 16.84
CA ALA A 73 9.69 18.98 17.25
C ALA A 73 8.64 19.71 16.40
N SER A 74 8.78 21.03 16.22
CA SER A 74 7.85 21.83 15.40
C SER A 74 7.89 21.45 13.91
N ALA A 75 9.06 21.18 13.34
CA ALA A 75 9.17 20.66 11.98
C ALA A 75 8.49 19.27 11.81
N ARG A 76 8.61 18.41 12.83
CA ARG A 76 7.91 17.10 12.85
C ARG A 76 6.40 17.28 12.96
N GLU A 77 5.92 18.23 13.75
CA GLU A 77 4.49 18.53 13.90
C GLU A 77 3.89 19.05 12.58
N GLN A 78 4.59 19.96 11.89
CA GLN A 78 4.20 20.44 10.55
C GLN A 78 4.10 19.29 9.53
N MET A 79 5.10 18.40 9.48
CA MET A 79 5.07 17.21 8.61
C MET A 79 3.90 16.25 8.95
N LEU A 80 3.47 16.19 10.21
CA LEU A 80 2.32 15.38 10.62
C LEU A 80 0.99 16.05 10.25
N THR A 81 0.84 17.35 10.44
CA THR A 81 -0.39 18.08 10.07
C THR A 81 -0.59 18.12 8.55
N GLU A 82 0.46 18.33 7.77
CA GLU A 82 0.40 18.21 6.30
C GLU A 82 -0.02 16.80 5.85
N ARG A 83 0.50 15.76 6.51
CA ARG A 83 0.13 14.37 6.21
C ARG A 83 -1.32 14.07 6.57
N ILE A 84 -1.81 14.58 7.71
CA ILE A 84 -3.23 14.43 8.11
C ILE A 84 -4.13 15.14 7.09
N ALA A 85 -3.87 16.41 6.78
CA ALA A 85 -4.63 17.17 5.78
C ALA A 85 -4.54 16.58 4.35
N GLY A 86 -3.48 15.82 4.04
CA GLY A 86 -3.37 15.01 2.83
C GLY A 86 -4.29 13.79 2.85
N LEU A 87 -4.31 13.05 3.95
CA LEU A 87 -5.14 11.84 4.13
C LEU A 87 -6.64 12.17 4.22
N GLU A 88 -7.02 13.26 4.89
CA GLU A 88 -8.41 13.74 4.98
C GLU A 88 -8.98 14.01 3.58
N ARG A 89 -8.24 14.77 2.74
CA ARG A 89 -8.62 15.04 1.35
C ARG A 89 -8.76 13.76 0.50
N GLN A 90 -7.94 12.74 0.75
CA GLN A 90 -8.07 11.44 0.07
C GLN A 90 -9.34 10.71 0.50
N LEU A 91 -9.63 10.69 1.81
CA LEU A 91 -10.82 10.07 2.38
C LEU A 91 -12.12 10.73 1.89
N ASP A 92 -12.13 12.07 1.82
CA ASP A 92 -13.30 12.82 1.33
C ASP A 92 -13.48 12.67 -0.18
N ALA A 93 -12.40 12.60 -0.96
CA ALA A 93 -12.47 12.25 -2.38
C ALA A 93 -13.03 10.83 -2.59
N GLU A 94 -12.62 9.85 -1.79
CA GLU A 94 -13.15 8.48 -1.86
C GLU A 94 -14.64 8.43 -1.45
N ARG A 95 -15.03 9.14 -0.38
CA ARG A 95 -16.44 9.27 0.03
C ARG A 95 -17.29 9.88 -1.06
N TYR A 96 -16.84 10.96 -1.69
CA TYR A 96 -17.53 11.60 -2.80
C TYR A 96 -17.64 10.68 -4.02
N GLN A 97 -16.59 9.91 -4.35
CA GLN A 97 -16.66 8.90 -5.41
C GLN A 97 -17.69 7.80 -5.08
N ARG A 98 -17.66 7.25 -3.86
CA ARG A 98 -18.62 6.22 -3.43
C ARG A 98 -20.07 6.73 -3.45
N GLN A 99 -20.30 7.97 -3.01
CA GLN A 99 -21.61 8.63 -3.05
C GLN A 99 -22.08 8.82 -4.50
N SER A 100 -21.27 9.46 -5.36
CA SER A 100 -21.64 9.68 -6.77
C SER A 100 -21.89 8.39 -7.56
N LEU A 101 -21.20 7.28 -7.24
CA LEU A 101 -21.49 5.96 -7.79
C LEU A 101 -22.81 5.39 -7.27
N ALA A 102 -23.13 5.56 -5.99
CA ALA A 102 -24.42 5.14 -5.42
C ALA A 102 -25.59 5.95 -6.00
N ASP A 103 -25.45 7.27 -6.12
CA ASP A 103 -26.45 8.17 -6.70
C ASP A 103 -26.66 7.86 -8.20
N ALA A 104 -25.58 7.60 -8.94
CA ALA A 104 -25.66 7.16 -10.33
C ALA A 104 -26.36 5.79 -10.46
N GLN A 105 -26.12 4.84 -9.56
CA GLN A 105 -26.82 3.56 -9.56
C GLN A 105 -28.31 3.69 -9.19
N ALA A 106 -28.64 4.57 -8.23
CA ALA A 106 -30.01 4.84 -7.81
C ALA A 106 -30.83 5.53 -8.90
N THR A 107 -30.24 6.46 -9.66
CA THR A 107 -30.91 7.20 -10.74
C THR A 107 -30.85 6.52 -12.11
N ALA A 108 -29.92 5.57 -12.33
CA ALA A 108 -29.82 4.79 -13.58
C ALA A 108 -31.11 4.07 -14.04
N PRO A 109 -31.98 3.48 -13.19
CA PRO A 109 -33.26 2.93 -13.65
C PRO A 109 -34.19 4.03 -14.18
N GLU A 110 -34.35 5.13 -13.45
CA GLU A 110 -35.23 6.25 -13.84
C GLU A 110 -34.76 6.91 -15.15
N GLN A 111 -33.46 7.21 -15.25
CA GLN A 111 -32.88 7.79 -16.46
C GLN A 111 -33.01 6.88 -17.68
N ARG A 112 -32.91 5.55 -17.51
CA ARG A 112 -33.14 4.58 -18.61
C ARG A 112 -34.62 4.54 -19.02
N HIS A 113 -35.54 4.60 -18.06
CA HIS A 113 -36.98 4.65 -18.34
C HIS A 113 -37.35 5.95 -19.08
N GLU A 114 -36.86 7.11 -18.64
CA GLU A 114 -37.06 8.37 -19.37
C GLU A 114 -36.53 8.33 -20.82
N GLN A 115 -35.34 7.77 -21.03
CA GLN A 115 -34.78 7.61 -22.38
C GLN A 115 -35.65 6.68 -23.24
N CYS A 116 -36.13 5.58 -22.66
CA CYS A 116 -37.04 4.65 -23.33
C CYS A 116 -38.36 5.32 -23.76
N LEU A 117 -38.94 6.17 -22.91
CA LEU A 117 -40.14 6.96 -23.23
C LEU A 117 -39.88 7.98 -24.36
N ARG A 118 -38.72 8.64 -24.37
CA ARG A 118 -38.33 9.56 -25.47
C ARG A 118 -38.17 8.81 -26.80
N ASP A 119 -37.57 7.63 -26.77
CA ASP A 119 -37.41 6.73 -27.92
C ASP A 119 -38.74 6.12 -28.41
N ARG A 120 -39.85 6.26 -27.66
CA ARG A 120 -41.16 5.63 -27.92
C ARG A 120 -41.08 4.12 -28.11
N ARG A 121 -40.27 3.44 -27.30
CA ARG A 121 -40.22 1.97 -27.29
C ARG A 121 -41.49 1.40 -26.65
N VAL A 122 -41.81 0.15 -26.99
CA VAL A 122 -43.08 -0.49 -26.61
C VAL A 122 -43.07 -0.95 -25.15
N ASP A 123 -41.92 -1.37 -24.62
CA ASP A 123 -41.78 -1.98 -23.29
C ASP A 123 -40.75 -1.23 -22.42
N CYS A 124 -41.16 -0.16 -21.74
CA CYS A 124 -40.27 0.65 -20.88
C CYS A 124 -40.25 0.23 -19.40
N ASP A 125 -41.16 -0.64 -18.99
CA ASP A 125 -41.21 -1.21 -17.63
C ASP A 125 -40.38 -2.50 -17.49
N TYR A 126 -39.90 -3.06 -18.60
CA TYR A 126 -39.13 -4.31 -18.58
C TYR A 126 -37.67 -4.06 -18.16
N SER A 127 -37.40 -4.23 -16.87
CA SER A 127 -36.08 -4.05 -16.26
C SER A 127 -35.03 -5.09 -16.68
N GLY A 128 -35.41 -6.11 -17.46
CA GLY A 128 -34.55 -7.23 -17.85
C GLY A 128 -34.24 -8.22 -16.72
N PHE A 129 -34.84 -8.04 -15.54
CA PHE A 129 -34.67 -8.89 -14.37
C PHE A 129 -36.02 -9.50 -14.00
N ASP A 130 -36.39 -10.58 -14.68
CA ASP A 130 -37.55 -11.37 -14.33
C ASP A 130 -37.19 -12.29 -13.14
N PRO A 131 -37.75 -12.08 -11.93
CA PRO A 131 -37.38 -12.86 -10.75
C PRO A 131 -37.73 -14.35 -10.87
N TYR A 132 -38.59 -14.75 -11.81
CA TYR A 132 -38.90 -16.15 -12.09
C TYR A 132 -37.89 -16.82 -13.05
N TYR A 133 -37.07 -16.04 -13.76
CA TYR A 133 -36.05 -16.53 -14.69
C TYR A 133 -34.65 -15.99 -14.36
N ALA A 134 -34.25 -16.11 -13.09
CA ALA A 134 -32.84 -15.97 -12.72
C ALA A 134 -32.01 -17.09 -13.39
N PRO A 135 -31.06 -16.80 -14.30
CA PRO A 135 -30.21 -17.83 -14.87
C PRO A 135 -29.29 -18.39 -13.77
N TYR A 136 -29.41 -19.68 -13.49
CA TYR A 136 -28.50 -20.42 -12.60
C TYR A 136 -27.12 -20.59 -13.26
N GLY A 137 -26.37 -19.50 -13.43
CA GLY A 137 -25.04 -19.52 -14.02
C GLY A 137 -24.36 -18.14 -14.00
N PRO A 138 -23.02 -18.07 -13.85
CA PRO A 138 -22.31 -16.80 -13.83
C PRO A 138 -22.37 -16.12 -15.21
N SER A 139 -22.96 -14.94 -15.28
CA SER A 139 -22.97 -14.11 -16.47
C SER A 139 -21.58 -13.50 -16.71
N VAL A 140 -20.78 -14.16 -17.55
CA VAL A 140 -19.48 -13.66 -17.98
C VAL A 140 -19.62 -12.45 -18.91
N VAL A 141 -19.46 -11.25 -18.34
CA VAL A 141 -19.40 -10.00 -19.10
C VAL A 141 -18.07 -9.92 -19.84
N VAL A 142 -18.07 -10.31 -21.12
CA VAL A 142 -16.90 -10.16 -22.00
C VAL A 142 -16.78 -8.70 -22.42
N LEU A 143 -15.95 -7.92 -21.71
CA LEU A 143 -15.53 -6.60 -22.17
C LEU A 143 -14.76 -6.75 -23.49
N ARG A 144 -15.40 -6.42 -24.61
CA ARG A 144 -14.70 -6.22 -25.88
C ARG A 144 -13.85 -4.95 -25.75
N PRO A 145 -12.52 -5.02 -25.88
CA PRO A 145 -11.70 -3.82 -25.86
C PRO A 145 -12.06 -2.91 -27.04
N PRO A 146 -12.00 -1.58 -26.89
CA PRO A 146 -12.28 -0.66 -27.98
C PRO A 146 -11.31 -0.92 -29.14
N LEU A 147 -11.84 -0.98 -30.36
CA LEU A 147 -11.03 -1.15 -31.56
C LEU A 147 -10.05 0.02 -31.66
N ARG A 148 -8.76 -0.27 -31.47
CA ARG A 148 -7.68 0.71 -31.52
C ARG A 148 -7.64 1.34 -32.90
N THR A 149 -8.16 2.55 -33.03
CA THR A 149 -8.08 3.34 -34.25
C THR A 149 -6.61 3.48 -34.63
N ARG A 150 -6.22 2.89 -35.77
CA ARG A 150 -4.86 3.05 -36.27
C ARG A 150 -4.65 4.53 -36.58
N PRO A 151 -3.55 5.17 -36.14
CA PRO A 151 -3.27 6.54 -36.53
C PRO A 151 -3.20 6.61 -38.06
N PHE A 152 -3.96 7.52 -38.64
CA PHE A 152 -3.90 7.80 -40.07
C PHE A 152 -2.52 8.38 -40.37
N VAL A 153 -1.66 7.58 -41.02
CA VAL A 153 -0.39 8.06 -41.55
C VAL A 153 -0.69 8.65 -42.93
N PRO A 154 -0.66 9.99 -43.12
CA PRO A 154 -0.75 10.55 -44.46
C PRO A 154 0.44 10.05 -45.26
N ALA A 155 0.17 9.45 -46.43
CA ALA A 155 1.22 9.03 -47.32
C ALA A 155 2.06 10.25 -47.73
N ARG A 156 3.33 10.28 -47.32
CA ARG A 156 4.31 11.24 -47.86
C ARG A 156 4.29 11.10 -49.38
N SER A 157 4.06 12.20 -50.10
CA SER A 157 4.05 12.24 -51.55
C SER A 157 5.35 11.66 -52.11
N ALA A 158 5.30 10.42 -52.58
CA ALA A 158 6.37 9.82 -53.35
C ALA A 158 6.46 10.59 -54.67
N LEU A 159 7.59 11.27 -54.90
CA LEU A 159 7.87 11.97 -56.14
C LEU A 159 7.77 10.96 -57.30
N ILE A 160 6.84 11.22 -58.22
CA ILE A 160 6.57 10.33 -59.36
C ILE A 160 7.74 10.46 -60.33
N PHE A 161 8.70 9.54 -60.23
CA PHE A 161 9.71 9.34 -61.24
C PHE A 161 9.06 8.71 -62.48
N THR A 162 8.87 9.49 -63.55
CA THR A 162 8.33 9.00 -64.82
C THR A 162 9.43 8.38 -65.68
N PRO A 163 9.39 7.07 -65.99
CA PRO A 163 10.24 6.52 -67.03
C PRO A 163 9.71 6.93 -68.42
N LYS A 164 10.67 7.26 -69.29
CA LYS A 164 10.53 7.81 -70.65
C LYS A 164 9.75 6.87 -71.60
N PRO A 165 8.85 7.38 -72.47
CA PRO A 165 8.09 6.53 -73.39
C PRO A 165 8.88 6.20 -74.66
N SER A 166 8.86 4.92 -75.07
CA SER A 166 9.27 4.45 -76.40
C SER A 166 8.24 3.49 -76.99
N ARG A 167 7.46 3.99 -77.95
CA ARG A 167 6.66 3.24 -78.95
C ARG A 167 7.55 2.94 -80.18
N PRO A 168 7.11 2.18 -81.22
CA PRO A 168 5.80 1.56 -81.53
C PRO A 168 5.94 0.00 -81.64
N MET A 169 5.21 -0.84 -82.40
CA MET A 169 4.08 -0.75 -83.37
C MET A 169 3.35 -2.13 -83.48
N PHE A 170 2.19 -2.19 -84.15
CA PHE A 170 1.43 -3.40 -84.60
C PHE A 170 0.80 -4.29 -83.51
N ALA A 171 -0.37 -4.95 -83.69
CA ALA A 171 -1.49 -4.77 -84.65
C ALA A 171 -2.75 -5.48 -84.05
N PRO A 172 -3.98 -5.17 -84.49
CA PRO A 172 -5.21 -5.70 -83.87
C PRO A 172 -5.74 -6.97 -84.55
N THR A 173 -6.15 -7.98 -83.76
CA THR A 173 -6.94 -9.11 -84.28
C THR A 173 -8.19 -9.38 -83.45
N ARG A 174 -9.34 -9.21 -84.10
CA ARG A 174 -10.71 -9.45 -83.62
C ARG A 174 -11.09 -10.93 -83.76
N VAL A 175 -11.63 -11.55 -82.70
CA VAL A 175 -12.70 -12.61 -82.71
C VAL A 175 -13.40 -12.53 -81.34
N SER A 176 -14.60 -11.95 -81.20
CA SER A 176 -15.94 -12.53 -81.40
C SER A 176 -16.43 -13.52 -80.32
N ARG A 177 -17.16 -12.98 -79.34
CA ARG A 177 -18.42 -13.46 -78.72
C ARG A 177 -19.03 -14.76 -79.29
N LEU A 178 -19.39 -15.73 -78.42
CA LEU A 178 -20.72 -16.40 -78.29
C LEU A 178 -20.67 -17.65 -77.37
N GLY A 179 -21.79 -17.97 -76.69
CA GLY A 179 -22.15 -19.37 -76.34
C GLY A 179 -22.10 -19.83 -74.87
N SER A 180 -23.15 -19.53 -74.09
CA SER A 180 -23.89 -20.58 -73.34
C SER A 180 -24.98 -21.14 -74.30
N PRO A 181 -25.60 -22.34 -74.12
CA PRO A 181 -26.00 -22.97 -72.84
C PRO A 181 -25.99 -24.53 -72.83
N THR A 182 -26.87 -25.13 -72.00
CA THR A 182 -27.22 -26.57 -71.81
C THR A 182 -26.25 -27.40 -70.94
N MET A 183 -26.72 -28.33 -70.11
CA MET A 183 -28.10 -28.81 -69.81
C MET A 183 -28.59 -28.41 -68.42
#